data_AF-A0AAV8ZRL7-F1
#
_entry.id   AF-A0AAV8ZRL7-F1
#
_cell.length_a   1.000
_cell.length_b   1.000
_cell.length_c   1.000
_cell.angle_alpha   90.00
_cell.angle_beta   90.00
_cell.angle_gamma   90.00
#
_symmetry.space_group_name_H-M   'P 1'
#
loop_
_entity.id
_entity.type
_entity.pdbx_description
1 polymer ?
#
loop_
_entity_poly.entity_id
_entity_poly.type
_entity_poly.pdbx_seq_one_letter_code
_entity_poly.pdbx_strand_id
1 'polypeptide(L)' 'MSLLFQDLKKQDTVMRESIPPEERLIATLRYLATGQSYESLKFSTGVAPQTLGYIISETCMAICTPQTKFI' A
#
# COMPACT_ATOMS: atom_id res chain seq x y z
N MET A 1 -16.17 -2.40 2.17
CA MET A 1 -14.73 -2.54 1.86
C MET A 1 -14.28 -1.68 0.67
N SER A 2 -14.97 -0.61 0.28
CA SER A 2 -14.66 0.16 -0.94
C SER A 2 -13.94 1.49 -0.69
N LEU A 3 -14.10 2.09 0.50
CA LEU A 3 -13.49 3.39 0.84
C LEU A 3 -11.96 3.33 0.97
N LEU A 4 -11.43 2.31 1.66
CA LEU A 4 -9.97 2.09 1.75
C LEU A 4 -9.32 1.91 0.38
N PHE A 5 -9.98 1.18 -0.51
CA PHE A 5 -9.52 1.01 -1.89
C PHE A 5 -9.50 2.31 -2.68
N GLN A 6 -10.39 3.25 -2.34
CA GLN A 6 -10.46 4.55 -3.00
C GLN A 6 -9.34 5.49 -2.53
N ASP A 7 -8.99 5.47 -1.23
CA ASP A 7 -7.85 6.23 -0.70
C ASP A 7 -6.49 5.69 -1.18
N LEU A 8 -6.41 4.37 -1.40
CA LEU A 8 -5.17 3.72 -1.87
C LEU A 8 -5.02 3.69 -3.39
N LYS A 9 -6.09 3.95 -4.14
CA LYS A 9 -6.07 3.97 -5.61
C LYS A 9 -5.40 5.27 -6.08
N LYS A 10 -4.12 5.17 -6.45
CA LYS A 10 -3.48 6.23 -7.24
C LYS A 10 -3.95 6.09 -8.70
N GLN A 11 -4.02 7.22 -9.39
CA GLN A 11 -4.32 7.23 -10.83
C GLN A 11 -3.16 6.64 -11.62
N ASP A 12 -3.50 5.91 -12.68
CA ASP A 12 -2.57 5.54 -13.72
C ASP A 12 -2.11 6.80 -14.47
N THR A 13 -0.82 6.83 -14.80
CA THR A 13 -0.25 7.91 -15.61
C THR A 13 0.03 7.36 -17.00
N VAL A 14 0.00 8.22 -18.02
CA VAL A 14 0.28 7.86 -19.43
C VAL A 14 1.61 7.09 -19.58
N MET A 15 2.57 7.34 -18.69
CA MET A 15 3.91 6.74 -18.74
C MET A 15 4.10 5.54 -17.80
N ARG A 16 3.18 5.30 -16.84
CA ARG A 16 3.33 4.24 -15.84
C ARG A 16 2.00 3.87 -15.19
N GLU A 17 1.70 2.57 -15.20
CA GLU A 17 0.59 1.97 -14.46
C GLU A 17 0.82 2.09 -12.96
N SER A 18 -0.23 2.46 -12.25
CA SER A 18 -0.24 2.56 -10.81
C SER A 18 -0.29 1.17 -10.20
N ILE A 19 0.52 0.94 -9.16
CA ILE A 19 0.43 -0.30 -8.38
C ILE A 19 -1.00 -0.39 -7.83
N PRO A 20 -1.75 -1.46 -8.11
CA PRO A 20 -3.13 -1.57 -7.71
C PRO A 20 -3.25 -1.53 -6.18
N PRO A 21 -4.35 -0.98 -5.65
CA PRO A 21 -4.57 -0.86 -4.21
C PRO A 21 -4.55 -2.21 -3.48
N GLU A 22 -4.93 -3.32 -4.13
CA GLU A 22 -4.84 -4.68 -3.57
C GLU A 22 -3.39 -5.08 -3.30
N GLU A 23 -2.51 -4.86 -4.27
CA GLU A 23 -1.10 -5.25 -4.16
C GLU A 23 -0.38 -4.43 -3.07
N ARG A 24 -0.76 -3.15 -2.92
CA ARG A 24 -0.30 -2.28 -1.83
C ARG A 24 -0.74 -2.78 -0.46
N LEU A 25 -2.01 -3.17 -0.34
CA LEU A 25 -2.56 -3.71 0.88
C LEU A 25 -1.89 -5.05 1.23
N ILE A 26 -1.72 -5.94 0.26
CA ILE A 26 -1.04 -7.22 0.44
C ILE A 26 0.41 -7.02 0.87
N ALA A 27 1.14 -6.09 0.24
CA ALA A 27 2.51 -5.77 0.64
C ALA A 27 2.58 -5.27 2.09
N THR A 28 1.65 -4.39 2.48
CA THR A 28 1.56 -3.86 3.84
C THR A 28 1.19 -4.94 4.85
N LEU A 29 0.19 -5.77 4.56
CA LEU A 29 -0.19 -6.90 5.41
C LEU A 29 0.91 -7.93 5.54
N ARG A 30 1.65 -8.22 4.46
CA ARG A 30 2.81 -9.11 4.49
C ARG A 30 3.95 -8.51 5.33
N TYR A 31 4.19 -7.21 5.23
CA TYR A 31 5.13 -6.51 6.11
C TYR A 31 4.72 -6.62 7.58
N LEU A 32 3.44 -6.39 7.90
CA LEU A 32 2.93 -6.49 9.27
C LEU A 32 2.92 -7.93 9.80
N ALA A 33 2.58 -8.92 8.97
CA ALA A 33 2.49 -10.31 9.35
C ALA A 33 3.87 -10.98 9.50
N THR A 34 4.81 -10.69 8.59
CA THR A 34 6.13 -11.33 8.57
C THR A 34 7.20 -10.50 9.30
N GLY A 35 7.00 -9.18 9.47
CA GLY A 35 7.95 -8.28 10.13
C GLY A 35 9.30 -8.10 9.41
N GLN A 36 9.36 -8.42 8.11
CA GLN A 36 10.61 -8.38 7.36
C GLN A 36 10.99 -6.95 6.92
N SER A 37 12.28 -6.72 6.69
CA SER A 37 12.76 -5.44 6.16
C SER A 37 12.29 -5.21 4.73
N TYR A 38 12.21 -3.95 4.30
CA TYR A 38 11.78 -3.58 2.95
C TYR A 38 12.66 -4.21 1.86
N GLU A 39 13.93 -4.47 2.18
CA GLU A 39 14.88 -5.16 1.31
C GLU A 39 14.51 -6.63 1.03
N SER A 40 13.97 -7.34 2.02
CA SER A 40 13.48 -8.70 1.84
C SER A 40 12.14 -8.69 1.10
N LEU A 41 11.28 -7.72 1.46
CA LEU A 41 9.96 -7.57 0.88
C LEU A 41 10.02 -7.27 -0.63
N LYS A 42 11.04 -6.54 -1.11
CA LYS A 42 11.25 -6.25 -2.54
C LYS A 42 11.33 -7.50 -3.41
N PHE A 43 11.91 -8.59 -2.89
CA PHE A 43 12.00 -9.86 -3.61
C PHE A 43 10.67 -10.60 -3.63
N SER A 44 9.83 -10.39 -2.62
CA SER A 44 8.51 -11.02 -2.52
C SER A 44 7.44 -10.30 -3.32
N THR A 45 7.52 -8.97 -3.43
CA THR A 45 6.51 -8.12 -4.09
C THR A 45 6.96 -7.57 -5.44
N GLY A 46 8.25 -7.65 -5.79
CA GLY A 46 8.78 -7.06 -7.02
C GLY A 46 8.82 -5.52 -7.01
N VAL A 47 8.47 -4.88 -5.90
CA VAL A 47 8.43 -3.42 -5.77
C VAL A 47 9.71 -2.92 -5.12
N ALA A 48 10.26 -1.80 -5.64
CA ALA A 48 11.45 -1.19 -5.07
C ALA A 48 11.24 -0.86 -3.57
N PRO A 49 12.26 -1.08 -2.71
CA PRO A 49 12.14 -0.86 -1.26
C PRO A 49 11.77 0.59 -0.91
N GLN A 50 12.22 1.54 -1.73
CA GLN A 50 11.86 2.95 -1.63
C GLN A 50 10.34 3.16 -1.78
N THR A 51 9.77 2.61 -2.85
CA THR A 51 8.33 2.66 -3.14
C THR A 51 7.51 1.89 -2.10
N LEU A 52 8.02 0.75 -1.62
CA LEU A 52 7.40 -0.01 -0.53
C LEU A 52 7.30 0.82 0.75
N GLY A 53 8.34 1.55 1.14
CA GLY A 53 8.30 2.40 2.33
C GLY A 53 7.18 3.45 2.24
N TYR A 54 7.05 4.12 1.10
CA TYR A 54 5.95 5.06 0.85
C TYR A 54 4.58 4.37 0.93
N ILE A 55 4.41 3.26 0.22
CA ILE A 55 3.14 2.52 0.18
C ILE A 55 2.72 2.03 1.56
N ILE A 56 3.63 1.41 2.31
CA ILE A 56 3.37 0.83 3.63
C ILE A 56 3.01 1.93 4.62
N SER A 57 3.72 3.06 4.58
CA SER A 57 3.41 4.21 5.43
C SER A 57 2.06 4.83 5.10
N GLU A 58 1.75 5.09 3.81
CA GLU A 58 0.45 5.61 3.39
C GLU A 58 -0.69 4.64 3.75
N THR A 59 -0.47 3.33 3.56
CA THR A 59 -1.48 2.29 3.85
C THR A 59 -1.71 2.13 5.34
N CYS A 60 -0.64 2.11 6.14
CA CYS A 60 -0.75 2.06 7.60
C CYS A 60 -1.47 3.30 8.14
N MET A 61 -1.17 4.48 7.61
CA MET A 61 -1.85 5.72 7.97
C MET A 61 -3.34 5.62 7.61
N ALA A 62 -3.69 5.22 6.38
CA ALA A 62 -5.07 5.07 5.93
C ALA A 62 -5.89 4.05 6.77
N ILE A 63 -5.24 2.99 7.27
CA ILE A 63 -5.85 2.01 8.18
C ILE A 63 -6.01 2.60 9.59
N CYS A 64 -5.01 3.34 10.08
CA CYS A 64 -4.97 3.86 11.45
C CYS A 64 -5.89 5.08 11.64
N THR A 65 -6.05 5.93 10.62
CA THR A 65 -7.10 6.94 10.64
C THR A 65 -8.46 6.23 10.51
N PRO A 66 -9.33 6.31 11.53
CA PRO A 66 -10.69 5.83 11.36
C PRO A 66 -11.30 6.62 10.20
N GLN A 67 -11.80 5.91 9.19
CA GLN A 67 -12.56 6.46 8.06
C GLN A 67 -13.92 6.97 8.58
N THR A 68 -13.91 7.96 9.46
CA THR A 68 -15.09 8.68 9.95
C THR A 68 -15.51 9.67 8.87
N LYS A 69 -15.98 9.15 7.74
CA LYS A 69 -16.93 9.88 6.89
C LYS A 69 -18.33 9.55 7.40
N PHE A 70 -18.69 10.17 8.51
CA PHE A 70 -20.06 10.26 8.98
C PHE A 70 -20.55 11.68 8.64
N ILE A 71 -20.90 11.90 7.38
CA ILE A 71 -21.89 12.89 6.97
C ILE A 71 -22.44 12.52 5.60
#